data_AF-A0A2T3L1Y4-F1
#
_entry.id   AF-A0A2T3L1Y4-F1
#
_cell.length_a   1.000
_cell.length_b   1.000
_cell.length_c   1.000
_cell.angle_alpha   90.00
_cell.angle_beta   90.00
_cell.angle_gamma   90.00
#
_symmetry.space_group_name_H-M   'P 1'
#
loop_
_entity.id
_entity.type
_entity.pdbx_description
1 polymer ?
#
loop_
_entity_poly.entity_id
_entity_poly.type
_entity_poly.pdbx_seq_one_letter_code
_entity_poly.pdbx_strand_id
1 'polypeptide(L)' 'MDSLNNIDAKSLASKQTSIQMKMRFLALAHFQDGHSRTQIAKYLKVSSTSVNKWIQVFL' A
#
# COMPACT_ATOMS: atom_id res chain seq x y z
N MET A 1 -5.45 11.48 -18.68
CA MET A 1 -4.53 11.19 -17.57
C MET A 1 -5.37 11.25 -16.31
N ASP A 2 -6.44 10.44 -16.25
CA ASP A 2 -7.61 10.72 -15.42
C ASP A 2 -8.25 9.38 -15.09
N SER A 3 -8.21 8.97 -13.82
CA SER A 3 -9.14 8.02 -13.13
C SER A 3 -8.61 7.45 -11.81
N LEU A 4 -7.38 7.76 -11.37
CA LEU A 4 -6.81 7.15 -10.15
C LEU A 4 -6.89 8.01 -8.87
N ASN A 5 -7.51 9.19 -8.93
CA ASN A 5 -7.43 10.21 -7.87
C ASN A 5 -8.55 10.19 -6.81
N ASN A 6 -9.41 9.17 -6.77
CA ASN A 6 -10.45 9.15 -5.74
C ASN A 6 -10.96 7.75 -5.38
N ILE A 7 -10.08 6.76 -5.37
CA ILE A 7 -10.39 5.52 -4.67
C ILE A 7 -9.64 5.61 -3.37
N ASP A 8 -10.31 6.10 -2.33
CA ASP A 8 -9.80 6.14 -0.96
C ASP A 8 -9.29 4.73 -0.60
N ALA A 9 -7.99 4.50 -0.74
CA ALA A 9 -7.33 3.26 -0.31
C ALA A 9 -7.64 2.99 1.18
N LYS A 10 -7.90 4.07 1.94
CA LYS A 10 -8.38 4.06 3.31
C LYS A 10 -9.80 3.48 3.48
N SER A 11 -10.71 3.76 2.55
CA SER A 11 -12.08 3.24 2.48
C SER A 11 -12.12 1.76 2.02
N LEU A 12 -11.23 1.39 1.10
CA LEU A 12 -11.06 -0.02 0.71
C LEU A 12 -10.41 -0.85 1.83
N ALA A 13 -9.41 -0.29 2.52
CA ALA A 13 -8.81 -0.92 3.69
C ALA A 13 -9.84 -1.14 4.81
N SER A 14 -10.77 -0.21 5.05
CA SER A 14 -11.79 -0.37 6.08
C SER A 14 -12.83 -1.45 5.74
N LYS A 15 -13.14 -1.67 4.46
CA LYS A 15 -14.05 -2.74 3.99
C LYS A 15 -13.42 -4.14 3.98
N GLN A 16 -12.10 -4.27 3.92
CA GLN A 16 -11.48 -5.58 3.78
C GLN A 16 -11.23 -6.28 5.13
N THR A 17 -11.71 -7.53 5.26
CA THR A 17 -11.62 -8.33 6.49
C THR A 17 -10.19 -8.81 6.80
N SER A 18 -9.32 -8.95 5.80
CA SER A 18 -7.98 -9.53 6.00
C SER A 18 -6.91 -8.46 6.31
N ILE A 19 -6.15 -8.70 7.39
CA ILE A 19 -5.05 -7.85 7.86
C ILE A 19 -4.00 -7.65 6.75
N GLN A 20 -3.74 -8.69 5.95
CA GLN A 20 -2.78 -8.61 4.85
C GLN A 20 -3.22 -7.63 3.76
N MET A 21 -4.51 -7.56 3.44
CA MET A 21 -4.99 -6.64 2.41
C MET A 21 -4.94 -5.20 2.91
N LYS A 22 -5.28 -4.95 4.19
CA LYS A 22 -5.10 -3.65 4.83
C LYS A 22 -3.65 -3.16 4.73
N MET A 23 -2.70 -4.05 5.03
CA MET A 23 -1.26 -3.74 4.93
C MET A 23 -0.84 -3.41 3.49
N ARG A 24 -1.38 -4.13 2.49
CA ARG A 24 -1.13 -3.83 1.07
C ARG A 24 -1.67 -2.45 0.68
N PHE A 25 -2.89 -2.11 1.07
CA PHE A 25 -3.48 -0.80 0.78
C PHE A 25 -2.75 0.34 1.50
N LEU A 26 -2.33 0.14 2.76
CA LEU A 26 -1.48 1.09 3.47
C LEU A 26 -0.14 1.30 2.77
N ALA A 27 0.51 0.20 2.34
CA ALA A 27 1.76 0.29 1.59
C ALA A 27 1.59 1.05 0.26
N LEU A 28 0.47 0.84 -0.43
CA LEU A 28 0.13 1.58 -1.64
C LEU A 28 -0.13 3.06 -1.39
N ALA A 29 -0.88 3.41 -0.34
CA ALA A 29 -1.14 4.80 0.01
C ALA A 29 0.18 5.55 0.28
N HIS A 30 1.08 4.97 1.07
CA HIS A 30 2.39 5.57 1.30
C HIS A 30 3.27 5.63 0.05
N PHE A 31 3.12 4.68 -0.88
CA PHE A 31 3.80 4.70 -2.16
C PHE A 31 3.28 5.84 -3.06
N GLN A 32 1.97 6.09 -3.07
CA GLN A 32 1.36 7.23 -3.77
C GLN A 32 1.78 8.57 -3.15
N ASP A 33 1.98 8.63 -1.83
CA ASP A 33 2.55 9.80 -1.13
C ASP A 33 4.05 10.04 -1.45
N GLY A 34 4.68 9.19 -2.26
CA GLY A 34 6.08 9.35 -2.68
C GLY A 34 7.12 8.74 -1.72
N HIS A 35 6.70 7.93 -0.74
CA HIS A 35 7.63 7.25 0.15
C HIS A 35 8.36 6.11 -0.58
N SER A 36 9.65 5.96 -0.30
CA SER A 36 10.43 4.85 -0.84
C SER A 36 10.00 3.50 -0.23
N ARG A 37 10.14 2.41 -1.00
CA ARG A 37 9.74 1.05 -0.58
C ARG A 37 10.37 0.62 0.75
N THR A 38 11.59 1.07 1.02
CA THR A 38 12.32 0.84 2.27
C THR A 38 11.78 1.66 3.44
N GLN A 39 11.34 2.89 3.21
CA GLN A 39 10.66 3.71 4.23
C GLN A 39 9.28 3.12 4.58
N ILE A 40 8.53 2.64 3.59
CA ILE A 40 7.23 1.99 3.78
C ILE A 40 7.38 0.72 4.62
N ALA A 41 8.41 -0.09 4.33
CA ALA A 41 8.71 -1.29 5.11
C ALA A 41 9.02 -0.98 6.59
N LYS A 42 9.80 0.10 6.84
CA LYS A 42 10.07 0.59 8.20
C LYS A 42 8.79 1.08 8.89
N TYR A 43 7.93 1.80 8.18
CA TYR A 43 6.69 2.36 8.71
C TYR A 43 5.68 1.27 9.10
N LEU A 44 5.50 0.26 8.24
CA LEU A 44 4.61 -0.87 8.49
C LEU A 44 5.25 -1.97 9.37
N LYS A 45 6.53 -1.84 9.74
CA LYS A 45 7.31 -2.87 10.48
C LYS A 45 7.26 -4.25 9.81
N VAL A 46 7.31 -4.25 8.48
CA VAL A 46 7.31 -5.47 7.65
C VAL A 46 8.61 -5.60 6.88
N SER A 47 8.88 -6.79 6.35
CA SER A 47 10.04 -6.97 5.49
C SER A 47 9.91 -6.18 4.19
N SER A 48 11.00 -5.56 3.74
CA SER A 48 11.05 -4.88 2.43
C SER A 48 10.70 -5.81 1.27
N THR A 49 10.98 -7.11 1.41
CA THR A 49 10.62 -8.14 0.42
C THR A 49 9.11 -8.32 0.27
N SER A 50 8.37 -8.28 1.38
CA SER A 50 6.90 -8.30 1.38
C SER A 50 6.34 -7.06 0.69
N VAL A 51 6.85 -5.88 1.03
CA VAL A 51 6.43 -4.61 0.42
C VAL A 51 6.73 -4.61 -1.08
N ASN A 52 7.90 -5.10 -1.48
CA ASN A 52 8.27 -5.17 -2.89
C ASN A 52 7.34 -6.11 -3.67
N LYS A 53 7.03 -7.30 -3.12
CA LYS A 53 6.04 -8.21 -3.72
C LYS A 53 4.68 -7.56 -3.87
N TRP A 54 4.24 -6.78 -2.88
CA TRP A 54 2.96 -6.09 -2.93
C TRP A 54 2.96 -5.00 -4.00
N ILE A 55 3.95 -4.11 -4.00
CA ILE A 55 4.06 -3.02 -4.97
C ILE A 55 4.21 -3.56 -6.39
N GLN A 56 4.97 -4.64 -6.61
CA GLN A 56 5.14 -5.27 -7.92
C GLN A 56 3.84 -5.89 -8.47
N VAL A 57 2.90 -6.29 -7.61
CA VAL A 57 1.57 -6.74 -8.07
C VAL A 57 0.71 -5.58 -8.60
N PHE A 58 1.02 -4.34 -8.20
CA PHE A 58 0.29 -3.14 -8.60
C PHE A 58 0.99 -2.32 -9.70
N LEU A 59 2.18 -2.73 -10.15
CA LEU A 59 3.01 -2.05 -11.14
C LEU A 59 3.04 -2.86 -12.44
#